data_AF-A0A9C7LAM2-F1
#
_entry.id   AF-A0A9C7LAM2-F1
#
_cell.length_a   1.000
_cell.length_b   1.000
_cell.length_c   1.000
_cell.angle_alpha   90.00
_cell.angle_beta   90.00
_cell.angle_gamma   90.00
#
_symmetry.space_group_name_H-M   'P 1'
#
loop_
_entity.id
_entity.type
_entity.pdbx_description
1 polymer ?
#
loop_
_entity_poly.entity_id
_entity_poly.type
_entity_poly.pdbx_seq_one_letter_code
_entity_poly.pdbx_strand_id
1 'polypeptide(L)'
;MNLNDYQQMSSRTATKHDGELANYGLGIAGEAGEVADLIKKFVFHGHDINKEDIKKELGDVLWYVSQVARVAGLSLEEVATANIEKLYKRYPDGFSFEKSINRTENAAIPTEEPNMEMDIYNCEDCGRAFAVEKADDPECCPVCEAKIWEYSHTIKGEIVK
;
A
#
# COMPACT_ATOMS: atom_id res chain seq x y z
N MET A 1 3.31 -14.06 9.13
CA MET A 1 4.72 -13.62 9.04
C MET A 1 4.71 -12.11 9.22
N ASN A 2 5.45 -11.58 10.20
CA ASN A 2 5.62 -10.13 10.35
C ASN A 2 6.78 -9.61 9.46
N LEU A 3 7.03 -8.30 9.46
CA LEU A 3 8.06 -7.69 8.62
C LEU A 3 9.48 -8.10 9.02
N ASN A 4 9.74 -8.32 10.31
CA ASN A 4 11.04 -8.75 10.80
C ASN A 4 11.29 -10.22 10.48
N ASP A 5 10.27 -11.08 10.59
CA ASP A 5 10.32 -12.47 10.14
C ASP A 5 10.67 -12.52 8.65
N TYR A 6 10.01 -11.70 7.83
CA TYR A 6 10.30 -11.59 6.41
C TYR A 6 11.74 -11.15 6.15
N GLN A 7 12.22 -10.09 6.81
CA GLN A 7 13.59 -9.60 6.67
C GLN A 7 14.62 -10.69 7.04
N GLN A 8 14.39 -11.44 8.12
CA GLN A 8 15.26 -12.54 8.52
C GLN A 8 15.25 -13.68 7.50
N MET A 9 14.06 -14.06 7.00
CA MET A 9 13.91 -15.14 6.03
C MET A 9 14.54 -14.79 4.67
N SER A 10 14.31 -13.58 4.17
CA SER A 10 14.86 -13.09 2.90
C SER A 10 16.38 -12.88 2.96
N SER A 11 16.91 -12.44 4.10
CA SER A 11 18.35 -12.19 4.27
C SER A 11 19.23 -13.41 4.08
N ARG A 12 18.68 -14.64 4.13
CA ARG A 12 19.46 -15.87 3.86
C ARG A 12 19.97 -15.94 2.41
N THR A 13 19.31 -15.25 1.48
CA THR A 13 19.67 -15.25 0.05
C THR A 13 20.60 -14.09 -0.31
N ALA A 14 20.94 -13.24 0.67
CA ALA A 14 21.79 -12.09 0.47
C ALA A 14 23.26 -12.49 0.31
N THR A 15 23.94 -11.85 -0.65
CA THR A 15 25.40 -11.99 -0.77
C THR A 15 26.08 -10.92 0.07
N LYS A 16 27.06 -11.31 0.89
CA LYS A 16 27.82 -10.39 1.72
C LYS A 16 29.11 -9.98 1.02
N HIS A 17 29.28 -8.69 0.75
CA HIS A 17 30.44 -8.17 0.02
C HIS A 17 30.62 -6.65 0.23
N ASP A 18 31.81 -6.15 -0.07
CA ASP A 18 32.05 -4.71 -0.09
C ASP A 18 31.15 -4.05 -1.16
N GLY A 19 30.44 -2.99 -0.77
CA GLY A 19 29.50 -2.30 -1.68
C GLY A 19 28.07 -2.85 -1.69
N GLU A 20 27.69 -3.71 -0.73
CA GLU A 20 26.31 -4.19 -0.54
C GLU A 20 25.26 -3.08 -0.65
N LEU A 21 25.47 -1.94 0.03
CA LEU A 21 24.51 -0.82 0.01
C LEU A 21 24.30 -0.25 -1.40
N ALA A 22 25.37 -0.10 -2.17
CA ALA A 22 25.29 0.38 -3.54
C ALA A 22 24.59 -0.65 -4.45
N ASN A 23 24.95 -1.93 -4.30
CA ASN A 23 24.32 -3.03 -5.04
C ASN A 23 22.81 -3.08 -4.78
N TYR A 24 22.40 -3.13 -3.51
CA TYR A 24 20.98 -3.22 -3.16
C TYR A 24 20.21 -1.94 -3.47
N GLY A 25 20.82 -0.77 -3.32
CA GLY A 25 20.19 0.50 -3.71
C GLY A 25 19.92 0.60 -5.21
N LEU A 26 20.85 0.13 -6.04
CA LEU A 26 20.64 0.03 -7.49
C LEU A 26 19.59 -1.03 -7.84
N GLY A 27 19.54 -2.13 -7.07
CA GLY A 27 18.50 -3.15 -7.17
C GLY A 27 17.08 -2.57 -7.00
N ILE A 28 16.85 -1.73 -5.98
CA ILE A 28 15.56 -1.04 -5.80
C ILE A 28 15.15 -0.28 -7.07
N ALA A 29 16.08 0.45 -7.69
CA ALA A 29 15.80 1.21 -8.90
C ALA A 29 15.48 0.31 -10.11
N GLY A 30 16.18 -0.82 -10.23
CA GLY A 30 15.91 -1.83 -11.25
C GLY A 30 14.49 -2.38 -11.14
N GLU A 31 14.14 -2.93 -9.98
CA GLU A 31 12.83 -3.58 -9.77
C GLU A 31 11.67 -2.59 -9.80
N ALA A 32 11.87 -1.37 -9.30
CA ALA A 32 10.88 -0.30 -9.45
C ALA A 32 10.64 0.05 -10.93
N GLY A 33 11.68 -0.05 -11.78
CA GLY A 33 11.57 0.09 -13.22
C GLY A 33 10.75 -1.03 -13.86
N GLU A 34 10.87 -2.27 -13.38
CA GLU A 34 10.07 -3.40 -13.87
C GLU A 34 8.59 -3.23 -13.51
N VAL A 35 8.28 -2.80 -12.27
CA VAL A 35 6.91 -2.43 -11.87
C VAL A 35 6.36 -1.34 -12.80
N ALA A 36 7.15 -0.29 -13.06
CA ALA A 36 6.74 0.79 -13.95
C ALA A 36 6.53 0.33 -15.40
N ASP A 37 7.33 -0.62 -15.89
CA ASP A 37 7.21 -1.17 -17.24
C ASP A 37 5.92 -2.00 -17.40
N LEU A 38 5.54 -2.79 -16.39
CA LEU A 38 4.26 -3.49 -16.36
C LEU A 38 3.08 -2.51 -16.47
N ILE A 39 3.09 -1.44 -15.66
CA ILE A 39 2.06 -0.41 -15.68
C ILE A 39 2.04 0.31 -17.04
N LYS A 40 3.20 0.67 -17.58
CA LYS A 40 3.31 1.33 -18.89
C LYS A 40 2.74 0.46 -20.01
N LYS A 41 3.05 -0.84 -20.03
CA LYS A 41 2.52 -1.78 -21.03
C LYS A 41 1.00 -1.90 -20.94
N PHE A 42 0.45 -1.96 -19.72
CA PHE A 42 -0.99 -1.96 -19.50
C PHE A 42 -1.64 -0.66 -20.02
N VAL A 43 -1.14 0.49 -19.59
CA VAL A 43 -1.75 1.80 -19.88
C VAL A 43 -1.58 2.23 -21.35
N PHE A 44 -0.40 2.02 -21.94
CA PHE A 44 -0.06 2.62 -23.24
C PHE A 44 0.05 1.63 -24.39
N HIS A 45 0.20 0.33 -24.12
CA HIS A 45 0.39 -0.68 -25.18
C HIS A 45 -0.78 -1.67 -25.30
N GLY A 46 -1.82 -1.54 -24.46
CA GLY A 46 -3.03 -2.38 -24.52
C GLY A 46 -2.81 -3.82 -24.06
N HIS A 47 -1.79 -4.07 -23.23
CA HIS A 47 -1.58 -5.37 -22.61
C HIS A 47 -2.55 -5.55 -21.43
N ASP A 48 -2.96 -6.78 -21.13
CA ASP A 48 -3.62 -7.09 -19.87
C ASP A 48 -2.60 -7.06 -18.72
N ILE A 49 -3.08 -6.74 -17.51
CA ILE A 49 -2.25 -6.74 -16.31
C ILE A 49 -2.46 -8.03 -15.51
N ASN A 50 -1.39 -8.81 -15.38
CA ASN A 50 -1.39 -10.03 -14.57
C ASN A 50 -0.99 -9.70 -13.13
N LYS A 51 -1.86 -10.07 -12.18
CA LYS A 51 -1.62 -9.84 -10.75
C LYS A 51 -0.40 -10.58 -10.23
N GLU A 52 -0.08 -11.77 -10.78
CA GLU A 52 1.11 -12.51 -10.36
C GLU A 52 2.40 -11.83 -10.81
N ASP A 53 2.42 -11.18 -11.98
CA ASP A 53 3.59 -10.44 -12.45
C ASP A 53 3.82 -9.20 -11.58
N ILE A 54 2.75 -8.44 -11.25
CA ILE A 54 2.85 -7.31 -10.32
C ILE A 54 3.38 -7.77 -8.95
N LYS A 55 2.81 -8.86 -8.42
CA LYS A 55 3.19 -9.40 -7.12
C LYS A 55 4.66 -9.83 -7.08
N LYS A 56 5.17 -10.40 -8.18
CA LYS A 56 6.58 -10.73 -8.34
C LYS A 56 7.45 -9.47 -8.24
N GLU A 57 7.21 -8.47 -9.09
CA GLU A 57 8.10 -7.29 -9.12
C GLU A 57 7.99 -6.44 -7.84
N LEU A 58 6.80 -6.36 -7.22
CA LEU A 58 6.66 -5.76 -5.89
C LEU A 58 7.41 -6.55 -4.81
N GLY A 59 7.43 -7.88 -4.93
CA GLY A 59 8.20 -8.77 -4.05
C GLY A 59 9.70 -8.55 -4.18
N ASP A 60 10.20 -8.34 -5.40
CA ASP A 60 11.61 -8.06 -5.68
C ASP A 60 12.02 -6.68 -5.14
N VAL A 61 11.16 -5.65 -5.30
CA VAL A 61 11.34 -4.34 -4.62
C VAL A 61 11.42 -4.52 -3.10
N LEU A 62 10.47 -5.27 -2.51
CA LEU A 62 10.43 -5.49 -1.06
C LEU A 62 11.68 -6.22 -0.57
N TRP A 63 12.20 -7.17 -1.34
CA TRP A 63 13.44 -7.87 -1.02
C TRP A 63 14.59 -6.86 -0.92
N TYR A 64 14.82 -6.02 -1.94
CA TYR A 64 15.90 -5.04 -1.88
C TYR A 64 15.73 -4.00 -0.76
N VAL A 65 14.51 -3.53 -0.49
CA VAL A 65 14.24 -2.64 0.65
C VAL A 65 14.64 -3.31 1.97
N SER A 66 14.30 -4.60 2.16
CA SER A 66 14.66 -5.35 3.36
C SER A 66 16.19 -5.50 3.52
N GLN A 67 16.92 -5.65 2.40
CA GLN A 67 18.37 -5.76 2.39
C GLN A 67 19.06 -4.43 2.68
N VAL A 68 18.55 -3.32 2.13
CA VAL A 68 19.04 -1.98 2.46
C VAL A 68 18.82 -1.67 3.94
N ALA A 69 17.63 -1.96 4.49
CA ALA A 69 17.35 -1.80 5.91
C ALA A 69 18.34 -2.61 6.77
N ARG A 70 18.59 -3.89 6.44
CA ARG A 70 19.57 -4.72 7.13
C ARG A 70 20.97 -4.12 7.11
N VAL A 71 21.45 -3.69 5.93
CA VAL A 71 22.80 -3.11 5.79
C VAL A 71 22.91 -1.79 6.56
N ALA A 72 21.83 -1.01 6.65
CA ALA A 72 21.74 0.22 7.43
C ALA A 72 21.58 -0.01 8.95
N GLY A 73 21.46 -1.27 9.41
CA GLY A 73 21.22 -1.59 10.82
C GLY A 73 19.81 -1.28 11.30
N LEU A 74 18.83 -1.26 10.39
CA LEU A 74 17.42 -1.01 10.66
C LEU A 74 16.61 -2.30 10.50
N SER A 75 15.64 -2.52 11.38
CA SER A 75 14.60 -3.52 11.16
C SER A 75 13.60 -3.01 10.12
N LEU A 76 13.02 -3.94 9.36
CA LEU A 76 12.01 -3.58 8.37
C LEU A 76 10.73 -3.04 9.04
N GLU A 77 10.42 -3.49 10.25
CA GLU A 77 9.31 -2.98 11.07
C GLU A 77 9.54 -1.55 11.54
N GLU A 78 10.76 -1.15 11.92
CA GLU A 78 11.09 0.25 12.23
C GLU A 78 10.87 1.16 11.02
N VAL A 79 11.28 0.71 9.82
CA VAL A 79 11.07 1.47 8.58
C VAL A 79 9.57 1.65 8.28
N ALA A 80 8.78 0.60 8.44
CA ALA A 80 7.33 0.65 8.23
C ALA A 80 6.64 1.53 9.28
N THR A 81 6.97 1.38 10.55
CA THR A 81 6.42 2.19 11.66
C THR A 81 6.71 3.67 11.43
N ALA A 82 7.96 4.02 11.14
CA ALA A 82 8.35 5.40 10.86
C ALA A 82 7.64 5.98 9.62
N ASN A 83 7.36 5.14 8.61
CA ASN A 83 6.58 5.55 7.45
C ASN A 83 5.13 5.88 7.82
N ILE A 84 4.48 4.99 8.58
CA ILE A 84 3.09 5.15 9.03
C ILE A 84 2.94 6.39 9.92
N GLU A 85 3.81 6.57 10.91
CA GLU A 85 3.79 7.77 11.76
C GLU A 85 3.90 9.06 10.94
N LYS A 86 4.82 9.10 9.97
CA LYS A 86 4.98 10.24 9.06
C LYS A 86 3.73 10.45 8.21
N LEU A 87 3.09 9.40 7.72
CA LEU A 87 1.88 9.51 6.90
C LEU A 87 0.70 10.01 7.74
N TYR A 88 0.51 9.53 8.97
CA TYR A 88 -0.52 10.04 9.88
C TYR A 88 -0.36 11.53 10.17
N LYS A 89 0.87 11.99 10.40
CA LYS A 89 1.12 13.43 10.59
C LYS A 89 0.71 14.26 9.37
N ARG A 90 0.92 13.74 8.16
CA ARG A 90 0.59 14.45 6.92
C ARG A 90 -0.91 14.38 6.58
N TYR A 91 -1.52 13.26 6.91
CA TYR A 91 -2.84 12.87 6.42
C TYR A 91 -3.63 12.18 7.55
N PRO A 92 -3.99 12.91 8.63
CA PRO A 92 -4.65 12.31 9.79
C PRO A 92 -6.01 11.70 9.44
N ASP A 93 -6.72 12.31 8.49
CA ASP A 93 -8.04 11.90 8.00
C ASP A 93 -7.95 11.36 6.55
N GLY A 94 -6.80 10.78 6.19
CA GLY A 94 -6.53 10.32 4.82
C GLY A 94 -6.00 11.41 3.86
N PHE A 95 -5.75 10.99 2.62
CA PHE A 95 -5.10 11.84 1.61
C PHE A 95 -6.03 12.95 1.13
N SER A 96 -5.51 14.18 1.06
CA SER A 96 -6.16 15.27 0.33
C SER A 96 -5.15 16.07 -0.49
N PHE A 97 -5.60 16.59 -1.64
CA PHE A 97 -4.77 17.44 -2.50
C PHE A 97 -4.26 18.67 -1.75
N GLU A 98 -5.11 19.28 -0.93
CA GLU A 98 -4.77 20.45 -0.11
C GLU A 98 -3.64 20.16 0.88
N LYS A 99 -3.74 19.08 1.66
CA LYS A 99 -2.69 18.67 2.62
C LYS A 99 -1.40 18.23 1.90
N SER A 100 -1.51 17.72 0.67
CA SER A 100 -0.35 17.35 -0.15
C SER A 100 0.47 18.56 -0.61
N ILE A 101 -0.21 19.66 -0.94
CA ILE A 101 0.39 20.95 -1.30
C ILE A 101 0.91 21.66 -0.03
N ASN A 102 0.10 21.70 1.03
CA ASN A 102 0.39 22.39 2.29
C ASN A 102 0.92 21.42 3.36
N ARG A 103 2.10 20.83 3.12
CA ARG A 103 2.66 19.80 3.98
C ARG A 103 3.03 20.35 5.36
N THR A 104 2.37 19.84 6.40
CA THR A 104 2.73 20.13 7.80
C THR A 104 3.60 19.02 8.35
N GLU A 105 4.84 19.32 8.76
CA GLU A 105 5.77 18.31 9.30
C GLU A 105 5.57 18.02 10.80
N ASN A 106 4.81 18.86 11.51
CA ASN A 106 4.68 18.85 12.97
C ASN A 106 3.28 18.50 13.50
N ALA A 107 2.42 17.84 12.72
CA ALA A 107 1.13 17.42 13.24
C ALA A 107 1.30 16.37 14.36
N ALA A 108 0.40 16.41 15.36
CA ALA A 108 0.35 15.38 16.39
C ALA A 108 -0.06 14.04 15.77
N ILE A 109 0.56 12.94 16.22
CA ILE A 109 0.11 11.60 15.85
C ILE A 109 -1.16 11.32 16.66
N PRO A 110 -2.29 10.97 16.02
CA PRO A 110 -3.46 10.49 16.74
C PRO A 110 -3.09 9.30 17.63
N THR A 111 -3.48 9.33 18.91
CA THR A 111 -3.16 8.28 19.88
C THR A 111 -4.07 7.06 19.80
N GLU A 112 -5.09 7.12 18.94
CA GLU A 112 -6.07 6.06 18.70
C GLU A 112 -5.84 5.49 17.30
N GLU A 113 -5.85 4.16 17.17
CA GLU A 113 -5.89 3.53 15.85
C GLU A 113 -7.12 4.08 15.10
N PRO A 114 -7.00 4.47 13.81
CA PRO A 114 -8.17 4.86 13.05
C PRO A 114 -9.12 3.68 13.01
N ASN A 115 -10.31 3.85 13.59
CA ASN A 115 -11.37 2.88 13.49
C ASN A 115 -12.02 3.00 12.10
N MET A 116 -11.27 2.61 11.07
CA MET A 116 -11.70 2.66 9.67
C MET A 116 -12.43 1.36 9.34
N GLU A 117 -13.68 1.26 9.82
CA GLU A 117 -14.60 0.20 9.41
C GLU A 117 -15.15 0.58 8.02
N MET A 118 -14.99 -0.32 7.05
CA MET A 118 -15.36 -0.08 5.66
C MET A 118 -16.51 -1.02 5.27
N ASP A 119 -17.56 -0.45 4.72
CA ASP A 119 -18.69 -1.19 4.15
C ASP A 119 -18.54 -1.28 2.63
N ILE A 120 -18.86 -2.45 2.08
CA ILE A 120 -18.81 -2.67 0.63
C ILE A 120 -20.24 -2.65 0.11
N TYR A 121 -20.51 -1.70 -0.78
CA TYR A 121 -21.79 -1.57 -1.46
C TYR A 121 -21.69 -2.07 -2.90
N ASN A 122 -22.75 -2.74 -3.35
CA ASN A 122 -22.94 -3.08 -4.76
C ASN A 122 -24.06 -2.23 -5.35
N CYS A 123 -23.80 -1.69 -6.54
CA CYS A 123 -24.83 -1.02 -7.33
C CYS A 123 -25.63 -2.03 -8.16
N GLU A 124 -26.96 -1.95 -8.06
CA GLU A 124 -27.87 -2.84 -8.81
C GLU A 124 -27.81 -2.60 -10.33
N ASP A 125 -27.64 -1.34 -10.75
CA ASP A 125 -27.75 -0.97 -12.17
C ASP A 125 -26.42 -1.12 -12.91
N CYS A 126 -25.32 -0.62 -12.33
CA CYS A 126 -24.01 -0.64 -12.99
C CYS A 126 -23.13 -1.82 -12.58
N GLY A 127 -23.54 -2.62 -11.58
CA GLY A 127 -22.83 -3.81 -11.12
C GLY A 127 -21.47 -3.54 -10.46
N ARG A 128 -21.16 -2.28 -10.15
CA ARG A 128 -19.90 -1.90 -9.48
C ARG A 128 -20.00 -2.13 -7.98
N ALA A 129 -18.94 -2.71 -7.44
CA ALA A 129 -18.65 -2.71 -6.01
C ALA A 129 -17.79 -1.49 -5.66
N PHE A 130 -18.06 -0.85 -4.54
CA PHE A 130 -17.23 0.21 -4.00
C PHE A 130 -17.21 0.15 -2.47
N ALA A 131 -16.05 0.46 -1.88
CA ALA A 131 -15.86 0.48 -0.44
C ALA A 131 -16.00 1.90 0.08
N VAL A 132 -16.77 2.08 1.15
CA VAL A 132 -17.06 3.36 1.77
C VAL A 132 -16.83 3.26 3.27
N GLU A 133 -16.34 4.34 3.89
CA GLU A 133 -16.24 4.39 5.34
C GLU A 133 -17.65 4.26 5.93
N LYS A 134 -17.81 3.40 6.94
CA LYS A 134 -19.11 3.15 7.59
C LYS A 134 -19.80 4.41 8.11
N ALA A 135 -19.02 5.46 8.38
CA ALA A 135 -19.54 6.76 8.81
C ALA A 135 -20.27 7.54 7.71
N ASP A 136 -19.99 7.25 6.43
CA ASP A 136 -20.50 8.02 5.29
C ASP A 136 -21.82 7.46 4.70
N ASP A 137 -22.21 6.22 5.04
CA ASP A 137 -23.44 5.48 4.65
C ASP A 137 -24.21 6.07 3.45
N PRO A 138 -23.74 5.83 2.20
CA PRO A 138 -24.27 6.51 1.03
C PRO A 138 -25.68 6.04 0.65
N GLU A 139 -26.58 6.97 0.36
CA GLU A 139 -27.94 6.64 -0.06
C GLU A 139 -28.03 6.08 -1.51
N CYS A 140 -27.02 6.32 -2.35
CA CYS A 140 -27.02 5.91 -3.76
C CYS A 140 -25.62 5.69 -4.35
N CYS A 141 -25.56 5.06 -5.53
CA CYS A 141 -24.31 4.80 -6.23
C CYS A 141 -23.65 6.12 -6.67
N PRO A 142 -22.38 6.39 -6.30
CA PRO A 142 -21.71 7.65 -6.62
C PRO A 142 -21.42 7.82 -8.13
N VAL A 143 -21.66 6.78 -8.93
CA VAL A 143 -21.39 6.77 -10.37
C VAL A 143 -22.65 7.00 -11.20
N CYS A 144 -23.79 6.45 -10.76
CA CYS A 144 -25.01 6.42 -11.58
C CYS A 144 -26.29 6.74 -10.79
N GLU A 145 -26.18 7.12 -9.52
CA GLU A 145 -27.29 7.51 -8.63
C GLU A 145 -28.35 6.41 -8.39
N ALA A 146 -28.09 5.19 -8.88
CA ALA A 146 -28.94 4.04 -8.67
C ALA A 146 -28.90 3.54 -7.22
N LYS A 147 -29.87 2.68 -6.89
CA LYS A 147 -29.91 1.99 -5.59
C LYS A 147 -28.69 1.12 -5.38
N ILE A 148 -28.30 1.06 -4.12
CA ILE A 148 -27.19 0.24 -3.65
C ILE A 148 -27.68 -0.62 -2.50
N TRP A 149 -26.95 -1.69 -2.23
CA TRP A 149 -27.18 -2.54 -1.09
C TRP A 149 -25.84 -2.98 -0.52
N GLU A 150 -25.81 -3.10 0.80
CA GLU A 150 -24.63 -3.48 1.56
C GLU A 150 -24.40 -4.99 1.44
N TYR A 151 -23.18 -5.39 1.08
CA TYR A 151 -22.83 -6.79 0.81
C TYR A 151 -22.07 -7.46 1.94
N SER A 152 -21.26 -6.69 2.67
CA SER A 152 -20.34 -7.20 3.69
C SER A 152 -19.68 -6.06 4.45
N HIS A 153 -19.47 -6.26 5.74
CA HIS A 153 -18.63 -5.40 6.57
C HIS A 153 -17.17 -5.87 6.53
N THR A 154 -16.23 -4.93 6.54
CA THR A 154 -14.81 -5.26 6.71
C THR A 154 -14.37 -4.93 8.13
N ILE A 155 -14.21 -5.93 9.00
CA ILE A 155 -13.64 -5.72 10.33
C ILE A 155 -12.12 -5.90 10.21
N LYS A 156 -11.36 -4.81 10.37
CA LYS A 156 -9.88 -4.84 10.40
C LYS A 156 -9.22 -5.53 9.19
N GLY A 157 -9.79 -5.35 8.00
CA GLY A 157 -9.26 -5.91 6.75
C GLY A 157 -9.71 -7.34 6.42
N GLU A 158 -10.56 -7.96 7.24
CA GLU A 158 -11.22 -9.23 6.91
C GLU A 158 -12.66 -8.98 6.44
N ILE A 159 -13.01 -9.51 5.27
CA ILE A 159 -14.37 -9.43 4.72
C ILE A 159 -15.24 -10.43 5.48
N VAL A 160 -16.21 -9.93 6.25
CA VAL A 160 -17.22 -10.74 6.95
C VAL A 160 -18.49 -10.72 6.12
N LYS A 161 -18.96 -11.90 5.70
CA LYS A 161 -20.21 -12.08 4.93
C LYS A 161 -21.44 -12.08 5.82
#